data_AF-A0A7V8SX51-F1
#
_entry.id   AF-A0A7V8SX51-F1
#
_cell.length_a   1.000
_cell.length_b   1.000
_cell.length_c   1.000
_cell.angle_alpha   90.00
_cell.angle_beta   90.00
_cell.angle_gamma   90.00
#
_symmetry.space_group_name_H-M   'P 1'
#
loop_
_entity.id
_entity.type
_entity.pdbx_description
1 polymer ?
#
loop_
_entity_poly.entity_id
_entity_poly.type
_entity_poly.pdbx_seq_one_letter_code
_entity_poly.pdbx_strand_id
1 'polypeptide(L)'
;MRLVASIFLITFSLTAQVDPGYVVPKENPFTTPSDLKRGEQLFLGQCGRCHGPKGEGGLGAILAEPQLRRAPDEESLFRVIRDGIRGTEMPAASTLSSREVWQLAAFVRGLGRVPAESVVGNPQRGRELYQAKGKCGQCHIVNGQGISVGPELTDIGARRSASYLRASLAAPEAAVPDGFVQVRIATKDGRRITGVRIAEDTFTIQIVDLGGRTYSFFKQELTDLQKDFGKSPMPSYQDVLTASELDDLVAYLVSLRGNL
;
A
#
# COMPACT_ATOMS: atom_id res chain seq x y z
N MET A 1 42.79 36.39 38.15
CA MET A 1 41.96 36.51 36.93
C MET A 1 42.27 35.31 36.04
N ARG A 2 41.47 34.23 36.13
CA ARG A 2 41.61 33.03 35.29
C ARG A 2 40.37 32.96 34.40
N LEU A 3 40.54 33.20 33.10
CA LEU A 3 39.47 33.02 32.11
C LEU A 3 39.31 31.52 31.84
N VAL A 4 38.11 31.00 32.09
CA VAL A 4 37.68 29.67 31.64
C VAL A 4 36.92 29.87 30.33
N ALA A 5 37.49 29.43 29.21
CA ALA A 5 36.82 29.42 27.92
C ALA A 5 36.01 28.12 27.80
N SER A 6 34.69 28.22 27.90
CA SER A 6 33.77 27.11 27.64
C SER A 6 33.64 26.88 26.14
N ILE A 7 34.19 25.77 25.66
CA ILE A 7 34.00 25.31 24.27
C ILE A 7 32.65 24.58 24.21
N PHE A 8 31.66 25.19 23.56
CA PHE A 8 30.43 24.51 23.17
C PHE A 8 30.68 23.70 21.89
N LEU A 9 30.75 22.38 22.04
CA LEU A 9 30.72 21.44 20.90
C LEU A 9 29.27 21.32 20.44
N ILE A 10 28.92 21.99 19.34
CA ILE A 10 27.67 21.78 18.63
C ILE A 10 27.81 20.49 17.82
N THR A 11 27.20 19.40 18.30
CA THR A 11 27.06 18.17 17.52
C THR A 11 25.97 18.37 16.47
N PHE A 12 26.37 18.63 15.23
CA PHE A 12 25.45 18.65 14.09
C PHE A 12 25.10 17.20 13.74
N SER A 13 23.88 16.78 14.10
CA SER A 13 23.37 15.46 13.69
C SER A 13 23.03 15.52 12.20
N LEU A 14 23.90 14.96 11.37
CA LEU A 14 23.74 14.92 9.91
C LEU A 14 22.68 13.86 9.56
N THR A 15 21.41 14.22 9.58
CA THR A 15 20.36 13.38 8.99
C THR A 15 20.60 13.35 7.48
N ALA A 16 20.93 12.17 6.95
CA ALA A 16 21.15 11.94 5.53
C ALA A 16 19.82 12.07 4.76
N GLN A 17 19.42 13.30 4.47
CA GLN A 17 18.25 13.63 3.66
C GLN A 17 18.73 14.06 2.27
N VAL A 18 17.99 13.69 1.22
CA VAL A 18 18.21 14.22 -0.14
C VAL A 18 18.13 15.76 -0.12
N ASP A 19 19.16 16.43 -0.67
CA ASP A 19 19.21 17.89 -0.81
C ASP A 19 18.02 18.40 -1.66
N PRO A 20 17.23 19.39 -1.19
CA PRO A 20 16.15 20.00 -1.97
C PRO A 20 16.55 20.52 -3.35
N GLY A 21 17.84 20.85 -3.56
CA GLY A 21 18.40 21.29 -4.85
C GLY A 21 18.94 20.17 -5.74
N TYR A 22 18.81 18.90 -5.34
CA TYR A 22 19.35 17.77 -6.09
C TYR A 22 18.61 17.58 -7.43
N VAL A 23 19.33 17.80 -8.53
CA VAL A 23 18.85 17.50 -9.88
C VAL A 23 18.98 16.00 -10.11
N VAL A 24 17.86 15.31 -10.30
CA VAL A 24 17.81 13.88 -10.55
C VAL A 24 18.30 13.60 -11.98
N PRO A 25 19.41 12.86 -12.17
CA PRO A 25 19.86 12.48 -13.50
C PRO A 25 18.86 11.54 -14.19
N LYS A 26 18.87 11.50 -15.53
CA LYS A 26 18.03 10.58 -16.32
C LYS A 26 18.42 9.12 -16.15
N GLU A 27 19.70 8.85 -15.94
CA GLU A 27 20.27 7.51 -15.82
C GLU A 27 20.84 7.33 -14.41
N ASN A 28 20.80 6.10 -13.91
CA ASN A 28 21.33 5.77 -12.60
C ASN A 28 22.87 5.81 -12.59
N PRO A 29 23.50 6.71 -11.81
CA PRO A 29 24.95 6.81 -11.76
C PRO A 29 25.64 5.78 -10.84
N PHE A 30 24.89 4.93 -10.13
CA PHE A 30 25.41 3.99 -9.12
C PHE A 30 24.99 2.54 -9.40
N THR A 31 25.68 1.90 -10.34
CA THR A 31 25.34 0.55 -10.85
C THR A 31 26.46 -0.47 -10.70
N THR A 32 27.49 -0.18 -9.89
CA THR A 32 28.58 -1.14 -9.65
C THR A 32 28.11 -2.33 -8.80
N PRO A 33 28.81 -3.48 -8.80
CA PRO A 33 28.44 -4.61 -7.93
C PRO A 33 28.36 -4.26 -6.44
N SER A 34 29.20 -3.32 -5.96
CA SER A 34 29.13 -2.85 -4.57
C SER A 34 27.91 -1.95 -4.33
N ASP A 35 27.51 -1.15 -5.31
CA ASP A 35 26.27 -0.36 -5.26
C ASP A 35 25.04 -1.26 -5.22
N LEU A 36 24.97 -2.31 -6.07
CA LEU A 36 23.89 -3.29 -6.03
C LEU A 36 23.82 -4.00 -4.69
N LYS A 37 24.96 -4.43 -4.14
CA LYS A 37 25.02 -5.08 -2.82
C LYS A 37 24.55 -4.14 -1.70
N ARG A 38 24.89 -2.85 -1.77
CA ARG A 38 24.39 -1.85 -0.82
C ARG A 38 22.89 -1.65 -0.98
N GLY A 39 22.41 -1.57 -2.22
CA GLY A 39 20.98 -1.51 -2.55
C GLY A 39 20.21 -2.70 -1.97
N GLU A 40 20.71 -3.92 -2.13
CA GLU A 40 20.11 -5.13 -1.55
C GLU A 40 19.99 -5.05 -0.02
N GLN A 41 21.06 -4.63 0.66
CA GLN A 41 21.05 -4.48 2.13
C GLN A 41 20.01 -3.47 2.60
N LEU A 42 19.95 -2.31 1.93
CA LEU A 42 18.95 -1.27 2.21
C LEU A 42 17.54 -1.82 1.96
N PHE A 43 17.36 -2.52 0.85
CA PHE A 43 16.08 -3.07 0.44
C PHE A 43 15.57 -4.08 1.46
N LEU A 44 16.39 -5.06 1.87
CA LEU A 44 16.01 -6.04 2.88
C LEU A 44 15.70 -5.40 4.24
N GLY A 45 16.41 -4.33 4.60
CA GLY A 45 16.20 -3.61 5.85
C GLY A 45 14.94 -2.74 5.90
N GLN A 46 14.54 -2.14 4.77
CA GLN A 46 13.49 -1.11 4.77
C GLN A 46 12.30 -1.40 3.85
N CYS A 47 12.52 -2.11 2.73
CA CYS A 47 11.52 -2.30 1.67
C CYS A 47 10.97 -3.73 1.63
N GLY A 48 11.80 -4.73 1.95
CA GLY A 48 11.50 -6.15 1.81
C GLY A 48 10.34 -6.64 2.69
N ARG A 49 10.08 -5.98 3.83
CA ARG A 49 8.90 -6.26 4.66
C ARG A 49 7.60 -6.07 3.89
N CYS A 50 7.55 -5.11 2.98
CA CYS A 50 6.37 -4.83 2.18
C CYS A 50 6.44 -5.47 0.80
N HIS A 51 7.58 -5.33 0.11
CA HIS A 51 7.75 -5.76 -1.27
C HIS A 51 8.25 -7.20 -1.44
N GLY A 52 8.46 -7.93 -0.33
CA GLY A 52 9.07 -9.25 -0.33
C GLY A 52 10.60 -9.16 -0.52
N PRO A 53 11.40 -10.08 0.07
CA PRO A 53 12.86 -10.04 -0.03
C PRO A 53 13.40 -10.20 -1.45
N LYS A 54 12.61 -10.76 -2.37
CA LYS A 54 12.92 -10.93 -3.80
C LYS A 54 12.08 -10.00 -4.70
N GLY A 55 11.37 -9.02 -4.14
CA GLY A 55 10.45 -8.17 -4.90
C GLY A 55 9.18 -8.87 -5.37
N GLU A 56 8.83 -10.02 -4.78
CA GLU A 56 7.65 -10.81 -5.10
C GLU A 56 6.32 -10.19 -4.61
N GLY A 57 6.40 -9.07 -3.90
CA GLY A 57 5.26 -8.35 -3.35
C GLY A 57 4.84 -8.85 -1.96
N GLY A 58 3.65 -8.41 -1.54
CA GLY A 58 3.11 -8.66 -0.21
C GLY A 58 2.17 -7.53 0.17
N LEU A 59 2.49 -6.80 1.25
CA LEU A 59 1.84 -5.53 1.57
C LEU A 59 2.07 -4.48 0.46
N GLY A 60 3.27 -4.48 -0.10
CA GLY A 60 3.72 -3.63 -1.20
C GLY A 60 3.49 -4.28 -2.57
N ALA A 61 3.66 -3.49 -3.63
CA ALA A 61 3.57 -3.96 -5.01
C ALA A 61 4.66 -4.99 -5.35
N ILE A 62 4.40 -5.85 -6.33
CA ILE A 62 5.42 -6.71 -6.95
C ILE A 62 6.40 -5.80 -7.69
N LEU A 63 7.70 -5.93 -7.38
CA LEU A 63 8.78 -5.13 -7.97
C LEU A 63 9.64 -5.93 -8.94
N ALA A 64 9.66 -7.26 -8.81
CA ALA A 64 10.34 -8.15 -9.74
C ALA A 64 9.51 -8.35 -11.01
N GLU A 65 9.32 -7.27 -11.76
CA GLU A 65 8.64 -7.24 -13.05
C GLU A 65 9.50 -6.45 -14.06
N PRO A 66 9.48 -6.81 -15.36
CA PRO A 66 10.28 -6.13 -16.37
C PRO A 66 10.01 -4.62 -16.49
N GLN A 67 8.79 -4.19 -16.17
CA GLN A 67 8.38 -2.79 -16.23
C GLN A 67 7.47 -2.45 -15.04
N LEU A 68 7.82 -1.37 -14.34
CA LEU A 68 7.03 -0.86 -13.23
C LEU A 68 6.12 0.26 -13.72
N ARG A 69 4.79 0.07 -13.61
CA ARG A 69 3.78 1.03 -14.14
C ARG A 69 3.96 2.47 -13.65
N ARG A 70 4.37 2.65 -12.39
CA ARG A 70 4.58 3.98 -11.77
C ARG A 70 6.02 4.49 -11.88
N ALA A 71 6.94 3.67 -12.38
CA ALA A 71 8.36 3.96 -12.48
C ALA A 71 8.94 3.34 -13.78
N PRO A 72 8.48 3.78 -14.96
CA PRO A 72 8.90 3.21 -16.24
C PRO A 72 10.37 3.45 -16.58
N ASP A 73 11.03 4.42 -15.94
CA ASP A 73 12.41 4.86 -16.20
C ASP A 73 13.19 5.09 -14.89
N GLU A 74 14.51 5.28 -14.96
CA GLU A 74 15.39 5.43 -13.79
C GLU A 74 15.05 6.67 -12.96
N GLU A 75 14.77 7.80 -13.61
CA GLU A 75 14.41 9.04 -12.93
C GLU A 75 13.09 8.90 -12.16
N SER A 76 12.07 8.31 -12.79
CA SER A 76 10.79 8.06 -12.14
C SER A 76 10.91 7.04 -11.00
N LEU A 77 11.75 6.01 -11.14
CA LEU A 77 12.04 5.07 -10.04
C LEU A 77 12.69 5.77 -8.85
N PHE A 78 13.70 6.61 -9.08
CA PHE A 78 14.32 7.40 -8.03
C PHE A 78 13.29 8.27 -7.29
N ARG A 79 12.44 8.99 -8.03
CA ARG A 79 11.42 9.88 -7.46
C ARG A 79 10.39 9.09 -6.65
N VAL A 80 9.92 7.94 -7.15
CA VAL A 80 8.96 7.09 -6.43
C VAL A 80 9.55 6.56 -5.13
N ILE A 81 10.81 6.15 -5.10
CA ILE A 81 11.47 5.68 -3.87
C ILE A 81 11.66 6.86 -2.89
N ARG A 82 12.17 8.00 -3.37
CA ARG A 82 12.44 9.18 -2.53
C ARG A 82 11.16 9.76 -1.93
N ASP A 83 10.15 9.99 -2.76
CA ASP A 83 8.95 10.76 -2.41
C ASP A 83 7.82 9.87 -1.86
N GLY A 84 7.92 8.55 -2.07
CA GLY A 84 6.82 7.63 -1.83
C GLY A 84 5.69 7.84 -2.84
N ILE A 85 4.55 7.21 -2.58
CA ILE A 85 3.35 7.37 -3.43
C ILE A 85 2.22 7.95 -2.58
N ARG A 86 1.87 9.21 -2.84
CA ARG A 86 0.79 9.92 -2.15
C ARG A 86 -0.52 9.13 -2.25
N GLY A 87 -1.23 9.02 -1.12
CA GLY A 87 -2.51 8.29 -1.05
C GLY A 87 -2.32 6.76 -0.99
N THR A 88 -1.13 6.27 -0.69
CA THR A 88 -0.85 4.85 -0.50
C THR A 88 0.01 4.63 0.74
N GLU A 89 0.13 3.37 1.17
CA GLU A 89 1.02 2.94 2.25
C GLU A 89 2.51 3.01 1.89
N MET A 90 2.89 3.32 0.64
CA MET A 90 4.31 3.39 0.24
C MET A 90 4.92 4.73 0.71
N PRO A 91 5.76 4.72 1.75
CA PRO A 91 6.26 5.95 2.37
C PRO A 91 7.39 6.56 1.55
N ALA A 92 7.68 7.84 1.81
CA ALA A 92 8.89 8.48 1.34
C ALA A 92 10.12 7.88 2.04
N ALA A 93 11.18 7.56 1.29
CA ALA A 93 12.48 7.16 1.84
C ALA A 93 13.27 8.38 2.34
N SER A 94 12.66 9.17 3.23
CA SER A 94 13.20 10.45 3.68
C SER A 94 14.57 10.32 4.34
N THR A 95 14.81 9.25 5.08
CA THR A 95 16.07 9.03 5.82
C THR A 95 17.24 8.58 4.96
N LEU A 96 17.05 8.40 3.65
CA LEU A 96 18.09 7.95 2.73
C LEU A 96 18.72 9.12 1.96
N SER A 97 20.03 9.03 1.75
CA SER A 97 20.75 9.93 0.85
C SER A 97 20.41 9.65 -0.62
N SER A 98 20.64 10.63 -1.51
CA SER A 98 20.41 10.44 -2.97
C SER A 98 21.19 9.24 -3.52
N ARG A 99 22.40 9.02 -3.01
CA ARG A 99 23.21 7.85 -3.40
C ARG A 99 22.54 6.54 -3.00
N GLU A 100 22.02 6.45 -1.79
CA GLU A 100 21.34 5.26 -1.29
C GLU A 100 20.03 4.98 -2.03
N VAL A 101 19.28 6.02 -2.39
CA VAL A 101 18.08 5.89 -3.25
C VAL A 101 18.46 5.34 -4.63
N TRP A 102 19.56 5.80 -5.24
CA TRP A 102 20.04 5.26 -6.51
C TRP A 102 20.54 3.82 -6.40
N GLN A 103 21.23 3.47 -5.32
CA GLN A 103 21.67 2.10 -5.05
C GLN A 103 20.47 1.16 -4.89
N LEU A 104 19.42 1.60 -4.18
CA LEU A 104 18.14 0.89 -4.12
C LEU A 104 17.51 0.73 -5.51
N ALA A 105 17.44 1.81 -6.30
CA ALA A 105 16.90 1.76 -7.66
C ALA A 105 17.65 0.74 -8.53
N ALA A 106 18.99 0.70 -8.44
CA ALA A 106 19.82 -0.27 -9.16
C ALA A 106 19.49 -1.71 -8.75
N PHE A 107 19.35 -1.97 -7.45
CA PHE A 107 18.94 -3.28 -6.96
C PHE A 107 17.53 -3.67 -7.45
N VAL A 108 16.56 -2.76 -7.36
CA VAL A 108 15.17 -3.00 -7.80
C VAL A 108 15.12 -3.34 -9.30
N ARG A 109 15.89 -2.65 -10.14
CA ARG A 109 16.02 -3.00 -11.57
C ARG A 109 16.67 -4.36 -11.79
N GLY A 110 17.57 -4.77 -10.89
CA GLY A 110 18.25 -6.05 -10.93
C GLY A 110 17.41 -7.25 -10.46
N LEU A 111 16.24 -7.04 -9.83
CA LEU A 111 15.37 -8.13 -9.33
C LEU A 111 14.83 -9.04 -10.45
N GLY A 112 14.88 -8.58 -11.71
CA GLY A 112 14.44 -9.36 -12.86
C GLY A 112 12.93 -9.55 -12.89
N ARG A 113 12.48 -10.74 -13.31
CA ARG A 113 11.06 -11.12 -13.33
C ARG A 113 10.84 -12.34 -12.44
N VAL A 114 10.05 -12.18 -11.37
CA VAL A 114 9.43 -13.34 -10.74
C VAL A 114 8.32 -13.81 -11.68
N PRO A 115 8.31 -15.08 -12.12
CA PRO A 115 7.22 -15.61 -12.93
C PRO A 115 5.88 -15.30 -12.27
N ALA A 116 4.84 -15.02 -13.06
CA ALA A 116 3.50 -14.86 -12.52
C ALA A 116 3.21 -16.05 -11.60
N GLU A 117 2.85 -15.77 -10.34
CA GLU A 117 2.65 -16.79 -9.33
C GLU A 117 1.62 -17.80 -9.85
N SER A 118 2.07 -19.03 -10.08
CA SER A 118 1.16 -20.11 -10.48
C SER A 118 0.34 -20.49 -9.26
N VAL A 119 -0.93 -20.12 -9.30
CA VAL A 119 -1.89 -20.37 -8.22
C VAL A 119 -2.77 -21.55 -8.56
N VAL A 120 -2.94 -22.43 -7.58
CA VAL A 120 -3.97 -23.46 -7.61
C VAL A 120 -5.34 -22.78 -7.62
N GLY A 121 -6.26 -23.27 -8.46
CA GLY A 121 -7.62 -22.76 -8.55
C GLY A 121 -8.05 -22.46 -10.00
N ASN A 122 -9.35 -22.29 -10.19
CA ASN A 122 -9.98 -21.92 -11.44
C ASN A 122 -10.47 -20.46 -11.36
N PRO A 123 -9.89 -19.52 -12.13
CA PRO A 123 -10.24 -18.11 -12.06
C PRO A 123 -11.69 -17.82 -12.52
N GLN A 124 -12.27 -18.67 -13.38
CA GLN A 124 -13.67 -18.51 -13.79
C GLN A 124 -14.62 -18.80 -12.62
N ARG A 125 -14.39 -19.90 -11.89
CA ARG A 125 -15.15 -20.19 -10.65
C ARG A 125 -14.89 -19.14 -9.58
N GLY A 126 -13.65 -18.63 -9.49
CA GLY A 126 -13.31 -17.54 -8.58
C GLY A 126 -14.09 -16.25 -8.86
N ARG A 127 -14.30 -15.92 -10.13
CA ARG A 127 -15.15 -14.79 -10.54
C ARG A 127 -16.61 -14.99 -10.14
N GLU A 128 -17.13 -16.20 -10.25
CA GLU A 128 -18.49 -16.53 -9.80
C GLU A 128 -18.61 -16.40 -8.28
N LEU A 129 -17.62 -16.90 -7.54
CA LEU A 129 -17.55 -16.74 -6.08
C LEU A 129 -17.47 -15.27 -5.67
N TYR A 130 -16.68 -14.44 -6.36
CA TYR A 130 -16.59 -13.00 -6.12
C TYR A 130 -17.98 -12.34 -6.13
N GLN A 131 -18.84 -12.72 -7.07
CA GLN A 131 -20.19 -12.14 -7.20
C GLN A 131 -21.20 -12.78 -6.26
N ALA A 132 -21.19 -14.11 -6.14
CA ALA A 132 -22.23 -14.86 -5.46
C ALA A 132 -21.95 -15.04 -3.96
N LYS A 133 -21.08 -16.02 -3.62
CA LYS A 133 -20.85 -16.43 -2.23
C LYS A 133 -20.03 -15.40 -1.46
N GLY A 134 -19.04 -14.82 -2.13
CA GLY A 134 -18.17 -13.79 -1.60
C GLY A 134 -18.85 -12.43 -1.49
N LYS A 135 -19.77 -12.10 -2.42
CA LYS A 135 -20.40 -10.77 -2.53
C LYS A 135 -19.40 -9.62 -2.49
N CYS A 136 -18.18 -9.86 -2.97
CA CYS A 136 -17.07 -8.93 -2.89
C CYS A 136 -17.38 -7.62 -3.63
N GLY A 137 -18.18 -7.69 -4.70
CA GLY A 137 -18.66 -6.54 -5.47
C GLY A 137 -19.54 -5.56 -4.70
N GLN A 138 -20.07 -5.92 -3.52
CA GLN A 138 -20.81 -5.00 -2.65
C GLN A 138 -19.91 -3.96 -1.98
N CYS A 139 -18.60 -4.21 -1.94
CA CYS A 139 -17.64 -3.31 -1.33
C CYS A 139 -16.45 -2.98 -2.24
N HIS A 140 -16.13 -3.82 -3.21
CA HIS A 140 -14.96 -3.67 -4.07
C HIS A 140 -15.37 -3.48 -5.53
N ILE A 141 -14.60 -2.64 -6.22
CA ILE A 141 -14.74 -2.41 -7.65
C ILE A 141 -13.70 -3.23 -8.43
N VAL A 142 -14.15 -3.85 -9.52
CA VAL A 142 -13.32 -4.46 -10.56
C VAL A 142 -13.80 -3.97 -11.92
N ASN A 143 -12.92 -3.33 -12.70
CA ASN A 143 -13.20 -2.76 -14.01
C ASN A 143 -14.45 -1.86 -14.02
N GLY A 144 -14.60 -1.01 -12.99
CA GLY A 144 -15.75 -0.12 -12.83
C GLY A 144 -17.05 -0.80 -12.38
N GLN A 145 -17.04 -2.10 -12.10
CA GLN A 145 -18.20 -2.84 -11.58
C GLN A 145 -18.07 -3.07 -10.07
N GLY A 146 -19.10 -2.69 -9.31
CA GLY A 146 -19.16 -2.82 -7.85
C GLY A 146 -19.42 -1.49 -7.15
N ILE A 147 -19.15 -1.43 -5.85
CA ILE A 147 -19.33 -0.24 -5.02
C ILE A 147 -17.96 0.13 -4.40
N SER A 148 -17.63 1.42 -4.30
CA SER A 148 -16.36 1.91 -3.76
C SER A 148 -16.44 2.11 -2.24
N VAL A 149 -16.50 1.01 -1.46
CA VAL A 149 -16.38 1.06 0.01
C VAL A 149 -14.98 0.65 0.46
N GLY A 150 -14.49 -0.46 -0.11
CA GLY A 150 -13.14 -0.97 0.04
C GLY A 150 -12.23 -0.61 -1.14
N PRO A 151 -10.96 -1.05 -1.10
CA PRO A 151 -10.01 -0.80 -2.16
C PRO A 151 -10.46 -1.33 -3.54
N GLU A 152 -10.10 -0.59 -4.59
CA GLU A 152 -10.21 -1.05 -5.98
C GLU A 152 -9.34 -2.31 -6.21
N LEU A 153 -9.91 -3.32 -6.87
CA LEU A 153 -9.26 -4.63 -7.09
C LEU A 153 -8.90 -4.89 -8.56
N THR A 154 -9.20 -3.97 -9.48
CA THR A 154 -8.97 -4.10 -10.93
C THR A 154 -7.58 -4.60 -11.33
N ASP A 155 -6.54 -4.18 -10.61
CA ASP A 155 -5.14 -4.53 -10.84
C ASP A 155 -4.48 -5.21 -9.63
N ILE A 156 -5.28 -5.82 -8.74
CA ILE A 156 -4.78 -6.36 -7.47
C ILE A 156 -3.76 -7.47 -7.65
N GLY A 157 -3.91 -8.32 -8.67
CA GLY A 157 -2.98 -9.40 -9.00
C GLY A 157 -1.65 -8.94 -9.58
N ALA A 158 -1.54 -7.67 -10.01
CA ALA A 158 -0.26 -7.04 -10.31
C ALA A 158 0.39 -6.41 -9.07
N ARG A 159 -0.38 -6.18 -8.01
CA ARG A 159 0.04 -5.46 -6.80
C ARG A 159 0.26 -6.35 -5.59
N ARG A 160 -0.30 -7.56 -5.55
CA ARG A 160 -0.31 -8.43 -4.37
C ARG A 160 -0.02 -9.86 -4.77
N SER A 161 0.74 -10.57 -3.93
CA SER A 161 0.94 -12.01 -4.06
C SER A 161 -0.33 -12.78 -3.68
N ALA A 162 -0.43 -14.03 -4.14
CA ALA A 162 -1.52 -14.92 -3.77
C ALA A 162 -1.55 -15.21 -2.26
N SER A 163 -0.38 -15.35 -1.64
CA SER A 163 -0.25 -15.53 -0.19
C SER A 163 -0.84 -14.36 0.59
N TYR A 164 -0.58 -13.13 0.15
CA TYR A 164 -1.16 -11.93 0.74
C TYR A 164 -2.69 -11.89 0.58
N LEU A 165 -3.18 -12.22 -0.62
CA LEU A 165 -4.62 -12.25 -0.91
C LEU A 165 -5.35 -13.29 -0.05
N ARG A 166 -4.79 -14.49 0.09
CA ARG A 166 -5.30 -15.54 0.99
C ARG A 166 -5.37 -15.07 2.43
N ALA A 167 -4.28 -14.49 2.94
CA ALA A 167 -4.24 -13.98 4.31
C ALA A 167 -5.27 -12.87 4.53
N SER A 168 -5.43 -11.97 3.56
CA SER A 168 -6.41 -10.87 3.63
C SER A 168 -7.86 -11.36 3.63
N LEU A 169 -8.17 -12.44 2.88
CA LEU A 169 -9.50 -13.05 2.86
C LEU A 169 -9.80 -13.83 4.15
N ALA A 170 -8.80 -14.51 4.72
CA ALA A 170 -8.96 -15.27 5.96
C ALA A 170 -9.00 -14.38 7.21
N ALA A 171 -8.15 -13.35 7.28
CA ALA A 171 -8.00 -12.49 8.44
C ALA A 171 -7.89 -11.01 8.03
N PRO A 172 -8.99 -10.38 7.56
CA PRO A 172 -8.98 -9.01 7.04
C PRO A 172 -8.59 -7.94 8.07
N GLU A 173 -8.71 -8.22 9.37
CA GLU A 173 -8.25 -7.32 10.45
C GLU A 173 -6.74 -7.45 10.75
N ALA A 174 -6.06 -8.49 10.26
CA ALA A 174 -4.64 -8.72 10.58
C ALA A 174 -3.71 -7.65 10.01
N ALA A 175 -4.13 -6.99 8.93
CA ALA A 175 -3.39 -5.90 8.29
C ALA A 175 -4.36 -4.95 7.56
N VAL A 176 -5.03 -4.07 8.31
CA VAL A 176 -5.86 -3.00 7.74
C VAL A 176 -4.94 -1.83 7.34
N PRO A 177 -4.94 -1.38 6.07
CA PRO A 177 -4.14 -0.24 5.66
C PRO A 177 -4.60 1.05 6.37
N ASP A 178 -3.68 1.95 6.70
CA ASP A 178 -3.96 3.19 7.44
C ASP A 178 -4.94 4.11 6.69
N GLY A 179 -5.01 3.99 5.36
CA GLY A 179 -5.99 4.68 4.53
C GLY A 179 -7.45 4.26 4.75
N PHE A 180 -7.72 3.07 5.30
CA PHE A 180 -9.07 2.50 5.43
C PHE A 180 -9.53 2.48 6.90
N VAL A 181 -9.78 3.66 7.46
CA VAL A 181 -10.23 3.79 8.85
C VAL A 181 -11.75 3.63 8.92
N GLN A 182 -12.20 2.58 9.61
CA GLN A 182 -13.60 2.46 9.99
C GLN A 182 -13.96 3.53 11.02
N VAL A 183 -15.11 4.17 10.83
CA VAL A 183 -15.62 5.19 11.72
C VAL A 183 -17.07 4.92 12.11
N ARG A 184 -17.40 5.23 13.36
CA ARG A 184 -18.76 5.24 13.89
C ARG A 184 -19.12 6.66 14.30
N ILE A 185 -20.14 7.21 13.67
CA ILE A 185 -20.61 8.58 13.83
C ILE A 185 -21.96 8.58 14.52
N ALA A 186 -22.12 9.45 15.52
CA ALA A 186 -23.42 9.88 16.02
C ALA A 186 -23.58 11.38 15.80
N THR A 187 -24.70 11.81 15.23
CA THR A 187 -25.00 13.21 14.94
C THR A 187 -25.96 13.81 15.96
N LYS A 188 -25.99 15.14 16.06
CA LYS A 188 -26.93 15.88 16.92
C LYS A 188 -28.40 15.68 16.55
N ASP A 189 -28.69 15.38 15.28
CA ASP A 189 -30.03 15.04 14.79
C ASP A 189 -30.42 13.56 15.06
N GLY A 190 -29.57 12.81 15.77
CA GLY A 190 -29.86 11.45 16.24
C GLY A 190 -29.49 10.32 15.28
N ARG A 191 -28.92 10.60 14.10
CA ARG A 191 -28.45 9.56 13.18
C ARG A 191 -27.21 8.86 13.75
N ARG A 192 -27.11 7.56 13.48
CA ARG A 192 -25.93 6.73 13.76
C ARG A 192 -25.49 6.06 12.47
N ILE A 193 -24.23 6.28 12.08
CA ILE A 193 -23.71 5.83 10.79
C ILE A 193 -22.36 5.16 11.02
N THR A 194 -22.18 3.99 10.42
CA THR A 194 -20.89 3.29 10.38
C THR A 194 -20.41 3.26 8.93
N GLY A 195 -19.15 3.61 8.72
CA GLY A 195 -18.58 3.66 7.38
C GLY A 195 -17.06 3.67 7.39
N VAL A 196 -16.47 3.88 6.22
CA VAL A 196 -15.03 4.06 6.03
C VAL A 196 -14.76 5.53 5.72
N ARG A 197 -13.74 6.11 6.36
CA ARG A 197 -13.31 7.48 6.10
C ARG A 197 -12.73 7.62 4.70
N ILE A 198 -13.24 8.57 3.93
CA ILE A 198 -12.70 8.97 2.62
C ILE A 198 -11.66 10.07 2.80
N ALA A 199 -12.02 11.12 3.54
CA ALA A 199 -11.18 12.29 3.77
C ALA A 199 -11.56 12.94 5.11
N GLU A 200 -10.61 13.64 5.71
CA GLU A 200 -10.83 14.36 6.95
C GLU A 200 -9.89 15.56 7.01
N ASP A 201 -10.46 16.74 7.31
CA ASP A 201 -9.71 17.97 7.59
C ASP A 201 -10.02 18.46 9.01
N THR A 202 -9.60 19.68 9.36
CA THR A 202 -9.82 20.26 10.70
C THR A 202 -11.30 20.39 11.07
N PHE A 203 -12.18 20.63 10.09
CA PHE A 203 -13.59 20.95 10.28
C PHE A 203 -14.54 19.86 9.80
N THR A 204 -14.18 19.12 8.75
CA THR A 204 -15.06 18.17 8.08
C THR A 204 -14.53 16.75 8.12
N ILE A 205 -15.45 15.79 8.02
CA ILE A 205 -15.15 14.39 7.74
C ILE A 205 -16.08 13.88 6.64
N GLN A 206 -15.50 13.20 5.66
CA GLN A 206 -16.21 12.53 4.58
C GLN A 206 -16.08 11.02 4.76
N ILE A 207 -17.20 10.31 4.64
CA ILE A 207 -17.27 8.87 4.85
C ILE A 207 -18.12 8.22 3.75
N VAL A 208 -17.88 6.94 3.48
CA VAL A 208 -18.80 6.07 2.74
C VAL A 208 -19.36 5.04 3.71
N ASP A 209 -20.68 4.89 3.78
CA ASP A 209 -21.30 3.82 4.58
C ASP A 209 -21.17 2.44 3.89
N LEU A 210 -21.54 1.39 4.61
CA LEU A 210 -21.46 0.01 4.09
C LEU A 210 -22.45 -0.28 2.95
N GLY A 211 -23.40 0.63 2.69
CA GLY A 211 -24.30 0.59 1.53
C GLY A 211 -23.77 1.38 0.33
N GLY A 212 -22.58 1.98 0.42
CA GLY A 212 -21.99 2.80 -0.64
C GLY A 212 -22.46 4.26 -0.68
N ARG A 213 -23.19 4.74 0.33
CA ARG A 213 -23.65 6.14 0.37
C ARG A 213 -22.57 7.01 0.99
N THR A 214 -22.24 8.09 0.30
CA THR A 214 -21.28 9.08 0.80
C THR A 214 -21.97 10.12 1.67
N TYR A 215 -21.33 10.48 2.77
CA TYR A 215 -21.73 11.57 3.65
C TYR A 215 -20.56 12.52 3.87
N SER A 216 -20.89 13.79 4.08
CA SER A 216 -19.97 14.80 4.60
C SER A 216 -20.61 15.42 5.83
N PHE A 217 -19.83 15.53 6.92
CA PHE A 217 -20.28 16.11 8.18
C PHE A 217 -19.33 17.22 8.60
N PHE A 218 -19.89 18.30 9.14
CA PHE A 218 -19.10 19.17 10.00
C PHE A 218 -18.92 18.47 11.35
N LYS A 219 -17.69 18.42 11.87
CA LYS A 219 -17.41 17.77 13.16
C LYS A 219 -18.21 18.38 14.32
N GLN A 220 -18.58 19.65 14.20
CA GLN A 220 -19.42 20.35 15.18
C GLN A 220 -20.88 19.85 15.20
N GLU A 221 -21.33 19.15 14.17
CA GLU A 221 -22.67 18.54 14.09
C GLU A 221 -22.71 17.15 14.73
N LEU A 222 -21.54 16.61 15.10
CA LEU A 222 -21.39 15.28 15.68
C LEU A 222 -21.47 15.35 17.20
N THR A 223 -22.14 14.36 17.79
CA THR A 223 -22.11 14.09 19.23
C THR A 223 -21.04 13.05 19.57
N ASP A 224 -20.69 12.18 18.61
CA ASP A 224 -19.62 11.19 18.74
C ASP A 224 -18.97 10.91 17.37
N LEU A 225 -17.66 10.70 17.38
CA LEU A 225 -16.86 10.29 16.22
C LEU A 225 -15.78 9.32 16.71
N GLN A 226 -16.07 8.03 16.61
CA GLN A 226 -15.12 6.97 16.95
C GLN A 226 -14.37 6.52 15.71
N LYS A 227 -13.05 6.40 15.82
CA LYS A 227 -12.17 5.88 14.77
C LYS A 227 -11.64 4.52 15.24
N ASP A 228 -12.13 3.46 14.62
CA ASP A 228 -11.79 2.10 14.99
C ASP A 228 -10.57 1.66 14.18
N PHE A 229 -9.39 2.15 14.57
CA PHE A 229 -8.13 1.76 13.92
C PHE A 229 -7.90 0.25 14.02
N GLY A 230 -7.46 -0.37 12.93
CA GLY A 230 -7.26 -1.81 12.83
C GLY A 230 -8.55 -2.63 12.68
N LYS A 231 -9.74 -1.99 12.67
CA LYS A 231 -11.01 -2.65 12.36
C LYS A 231 -11.33 -2.54 10.88
N SER A 232 -11.86 -3.64 10.33
CA SER A 232 -12.21 -3.76 8.92
C SER A 232 -13.69 -4.07 8.76
N PRO A 233 -14.41 -3.37 7.87
CA PRO A 233 -15.75 -3.78 7.47
C PRO A 233 -15.77 -5.01 6.55
N MET A 234 -14.60 -5.44 6.05
CA MET A 234 -14.48 -6.67 5.26
C MET A 234 -14.65 -7.88 6.19
N PRO A 235 -15.64 -8.76 5.94
CA PRO A 235 -15.81 -9.96 6.75
C PRO A 235 -14.68 -10.97 6.50
N SER A 236 -14.40 -11.83 7.48
CA SER A 236 -13.57 -13.00 7.25
C SER A 236 -14.31 -14.01 6.38
N TYR A 237 -13.60 -14.63 5.45
CA TYR A 237 -14.11 -15.69 4.58
C TYR A 237 -13.58 -17.08 4.96
N GLN A 238 -12.83 -17.20 6.05
CA GLN A 238 -12.21 -18.46 6.48
C GLN A 238 -13.25 -19.58 6.70
N ASP A 239 -14.41 -19.23 7.24
CA ASP A 239 -15.52 -20.17 7.50
C ASP A 239 -16.65 -20.07 6.47
N VAL A 240 -16.52 -19.17 5.50
CA VAL A 240 -17.51 -18.96 4.42
C VAL A 240 -17.13 -19.76 3.19
N LEU A 241 -15.85 -19.75 2.82
CA LEU A 241 -15.32 -20.44 1.65
C LEU A 241 -14.59 -21.72 2.08
N THR A 242 -14.82 -22.80 1.35
CA THR A 242 -13.97 -24.00 1.43
C THR A 242 -12.57 -23.68 0.91
N ALA A 243 -11.58 -24.52 1.22
CA ALA A 243 -10.21 -24.33 0.73
C ALA A 243 -10.14 -24.24 -0.80
N SER A 244 -10.90 -25.10 -1.51
CA SER A 244 -10.98 -25.08 -2.99
C SER A 244 -11.64 -23.81 -3.53
N GLU A 245 -12.69 -23.30 -2.87
CA GLU A 245 -13.33 -22.05 -3.28
C GLU A 245 -12.41 -20.85 -3.01
N LEU A 246 -11.65 -20.87 -1.91
CA LEU A 246 -10.65 -19.84 -1.61
C LEU A 246 -9.54 -19.85 -2.65
N ASP A 247 -9.06 -21.03 -3.06
CA ASP A 247 -8.10 -21.22 -4.15
C ASP A 247 -8.62 -20.59 -5.45
N ASP A 248 -9.85 -20.94 -5.84
CA ASP A 248 -10.49 -20.40 -7.04
C ASP A 248 -10.61 -18.86 -6.99
N LEU A 249 -11.07 -18.30 -5.86
CA LEU A 249 -11.20 -16.85 -5.67
C LEU A 249 -9.85 -16.15 -5.75
N VAL A 250 -8.81 -16.71 -5.12
CA VAL A 250 -7.46 -16.16 -5.19
C VAL A 250 -6.90 -16.25 -6.61
N ALA A 251 -7.15 -17.34 -7.33
CA ALA A 251 -6.77 -17.47 -8.74
C ALA A 251 -7.42 -16.38 -9.60
N TYR A 252 -8.70 -16.06 -9.35
CA TYR A 252 -9.36 -14.94 -10.00
C TYR A 252 -8.69 -13.60 -9.67
N LEU A 253 -8.46 -13.29 -8.38
CA LEU A 253 -7.84 -12.03 -7.97
C LEU A 253 -6.42 -11.86 -8.51
N VAL A 254 -5.62 -12.93 -8.56
CA VAL A 254 -4.27 -12.91 -9.17
C VAL A 254 -4.34 -12.66 -10.69
N SER A 255 -5.41 -13.11 -11.36
CA SER A 255 -5.62 -12.83 -12.78
C SER A 255 -5.96 -11.35 -13.08
N LEU A 256 -6.42 -10.59 -12.07
CA LEU A 256 -6.77 -9.17 -12.22
C LEU A 256 -5.52 -8.30 -12.23
N ARG A 257 -4.94 -8.08 -13.41
CA ARG A 257 -3.70 -7.31 -13.59
C ARG A 257 -3.91 -5.92 -14.21
N GLY A 258 -5.17 -5.48 -14.34
CA GLY A 258 -5.57 -4.26 -15.02
C GLY A 258 -5.46 -4.36 -16.54
N ASN A 259 -6.01 -3.36 -17.23
CA ASN A 259 -5.73 -3.16 -18.65
C ASN A 259 -4.37 -2.44 -18.77
N LEU A 260 -3.47 -2.98 -19.59
CA LEU A 260 -2.20 -2.34 -19.94
C LEU A 260 -2.45 -1.07 -20.77
#